data_AF-A0A2U8FJ62-F1
#
_entry.id   AF-A0A2U8FJ62-F1
#
_cell.length_a   1.000
_cell.length_b   1.000
_cell.length_c   1.000
_cell.angle_alpha   90.00
_cell.angle_beta   90.00
_cell.angle_gamma   90.00
#
_symmetry.space_group_name_H-M   'P 1'
#
loop_
_entity.id
_entity.type
_entity.pdbx_description
1 polymer ?
#
loop_
_entity_poly.entity_id
_entity_poly.type
_entity_poly.pdbx_seq_one_letter_code
_entity_poly.pdbx_strand_id
1 'polypeptide(L)'
;MSAVITRAKQQYIKAIKWEIGVILLGVCFVSLIQFSASMSFFVGAFSAFLPHCVFVYWVFFRTAKNQQKITAFYRGEGIKWLVAIILIALSFIFIPHLKLLFFFIGYILVLGLNIVLPIALNRQAV
;
A
#
# COMPACT_ATOMS: atom_id res chain seq x y z
N MET A 1 -2.73 21.53 -14.78
CA MET A 1 -2.95 20.95 -13.43
C MET A 1 -2.51 21.98 -12.40
N SER A 2 -3.27 22.20 -11.33
CA SER A 2 -2.89 23.15 -10.28
C SER A 2 -1.63 22.69 -9.54
N ALA A 3 -0.80 23.63 -9.07
CA ALA A 3 0.46 23.34 -8.37
C ALA A 3 0.27 22.42 -7.15
N VAL A 4 -0.90 22.48 -6.50
CA VAL A 4 -1.27 21.67 -5.33
C VAL A 4 -1.41 20.19 -5.69
N ILE A 5 -2.01 19.85 -6.84
CA ILE A 5 -2.19 18.46 -7.27
C ILE A 5 -0.84 17.82 -7.63
N THR A 6 0.05 18.59 -8.27
CA THR A 6 1.40 18.13 -8.61
C THR A 6 2.25 17.87 -7.36
N ARG A 7 2.16 18.74 -6.35
CA ARG A 7 2.84 18.56 -5.06
C ARG A 7 2.35 17.30 -4.33
N ALA A 8 1.03 17.11 -4.23
CA ALA A 8 0.45 15.91 -3.64
C ALA A 8 0.90 14.63 -4.37
N LYS A 9 0.85 14.63 -5.71
CA LYS A 9 1.36 13.50 -6.52
C LYS A 9 2.83 13.17 -6.19
N GLN A 10 3.69 14.17 -6.11
CA GLN A 10 5.10 13.97 -5.77
C GLN A 10 5.30 13.41 -4.36
N GLN A 11 4.50 13.85 -3.38
CA GLN A 11 4.53 13.31 -2.02
C GLN A 11 4.16 11.83 -2.00
N TYR A 12 3.08 11.43 -2.68
CA TYR A 12 2.68 10.02 -2.75
C TYR A 12 3.72 9.15 -3.49
N ILE A 13 4.37 9.67 -4.54
CA ILE A 13 5.47 8.95 -5.20
C ILE A 13 6.65 8.75 -4.23
N LYS A 14 6.97 9.75 -3.40
CA LYS A 14 8.00 9.60 -2.35
C LYS A 14 7.58 8.57 -1.30
N ALA A 15 6.32 8.59 -0.86
CA ALA A 15 5.78 7.61 0.09
C ALA A 15 5.92 6.18 -0.46
N ILE A 16 5.49 5.93 -1.71
CA ILE A 16 5.59 4.62 -2.35
C ILE A 16 7.05 4.13 -2.44
N LYS A 17 8.01 5.03 -2.73
CA LYS A 17 9.44 4.66 -2.72
C LYS A 17 9.90 4.22 -1.33
N TRP A 18 9.46 4.92 -0.28
CA TRP A 18 9.75 4.55 1.10
C TRP A 18 9.10 3.22 1.49
N GLU A 19 7.84 2.99 1.10
CA GLU A 19 7.14 1.71 1.32
C GLU A 19 7.91 0.55 0.70
N ILE A 20 8.35 0.67 -0.56
CA ILE A 20 9.16 -0.35 -1.22
C ILE A 20 10.45 -0.62 -0.43
N GLY A 21 11.13 0.43 0.03
CA GLY A 21 12.33 0.31 0.86
C GLY A 21 12.08 -0.46 2.15
N VAL A 22 11.00 -0.14 2.86
CA VAL A 22 10.66 -0.82 4.12
C VAL A 22 10.22 -2.27 3.87
N ILE A 23 9.48 -2.55 2.79
CA ILE A 23 9.11 -3.92 2.40
C ILE A 23 10.37 -4.75 2.17
N LEU A 24 11.33 -4.25 1.37
CA LEU A 24 12.58 -4.95 1.08
C LEU A 24 13.39 -5.22 2.36
N LEU A 25 13.51 -4.22 3.24
CA LEU A 25 14.18 -4.37 4.53
C LEU A 25 13.48 -5.39 5.42
N GLY A 26 12.15 -5.34 5.50
CA GLY A 26 11.35 -6.29 6.28
C GLY A 26 11.50 -7.73 5.77
N VAL A 27 11.45 -7.93 4.45
CA VAL A 27 11.68 -9.24 3.82
C VAL A 27 13.09 -9.74 4.12
N CYS A 28 14.11 -8.88 4.00
CA CYS A 28 15.49 -9.24 4.31
C CYS A 28 15.63 -9.67 5.79
N PHE A 29 15.07 -8.89 6.72
CA PHE A 29 15.10 -9.19 8.15
C PHE A 29 14.41 -10.52 8.48
N VAL A 30 13.21 -10.76 7.95
CA VAL A 30 12.48 -12.02 8.15
C VAL A 30 13.24 -13.19 7.51
N SER A 31 13.88 -12.98 6.36
CA SER A 31 14.69 -13.99 5.67
C SER A 31 15.88 -14.46 6.50
N LEU A 32 16.54 -13.53 7.22
CA LEU A 32 17.67 -13.85 8.12
C LEU A 32 17.24 -14.69 9.32
N ILE A 33 16.03 -14.49 9.85
CA ILE A 33 15.50 -15.24 10.99
C ILE A 33 14.90 -16.57 10.54
N GLN A 34 14.04 -16.52 9.52
CA GLN A 34 13.28 -17.66 9.04
C GLN A 34 12.95 -17.52 7.55
N PHE A 35 13.83 -18.05 6.70
CA PHE A 35 13.67 -18.03 5.24
C PHE A 35 12.30 -18.55 4.77
N SER A 36 11.79 -19.63 5.37
CA SER A 36 10.48 -20.20 5.02
C SER A 36 9.29 -19.28 5.31
N ALA A 37 9.45 -18.26 6.17
CA ALA A 37 8.42 -17.27 6.48
C ALA A 37 8.51 -16.01 5.61
N SER A 38 9.66 -15.77 4.99
CA SER A 38 9.92 -14.58 4.18
C SER A 38 8.91 -14.41 3.04
N MET A 39 8.56 -15.51 2.36
CA MET A 39 7.54 -15.47 1.30
C MET A 39 6.15 -15.11 1.84
N SER A 40 5.77 -15.65 3.02
CA SER A 40 4.47 -15.31 3.63
C SER A 40 4.39 -13.84 4.01
N PHE A 41 5.47 -13.30 4.60
CA PHE A 41 5.59 -11.87 4.91
C PHE A 41 5.51 -11.01 3.65
N PHE A 42 6.25 -11.37 2.59
CA PHE A 42 6.25 -10.62 1.34
C PHE A 42 4.87 -10.55 0.71
N VAL A 43 4.16 -11.68 0.63
CA VAL A 43 2.80 -11.74 0.05
C VAL A 43 1.82 -10.91 0.90
N GLY A 44 1.95 -10.96 2.23
CA GLY A 44 1.18 -10.11 3.14
C GLY A 44 1.42 -8.62 2.91
N ALA A 45 2.68 -8.21 2.89
CA ALA A 45 3.09 -6.84 2.58
C ALA A 45 2.57 -6.38 1.20
N PHE A 46 2.67 -7.24 0.19
CA PHE A 46 2.23 -6.95 -1.17
C PHE A 46 0.70 -6.80 -1.27
N SER A 47 -0.05 -7.59 -0.50
CA SER A 47 -1.51 -7.50 -0.45
C SER A 47 -2.03 -6.21 0.19
N ALA A 48 -1.22 -5.49 0.97
CA ALA A 48 -1.51 -4.13 1.45
C ALA A 48 -0.96 -3.03 0.52
N PHE A 49 0.17 -3.27 -0.13
CA PHE A 49 0.84 -2.32 -1.01
C PHE A 49 0.10 -2.09 -2.34
N LEU A 50 -0.34 -3.16 -3.00
CA LEU A 50 -1.04 -3.07 -4.29
C LEU A 50 -2.33 -2.24 -4.22
N PRO A 51 -3.23 -2.47 -3.25
CA PRO A 51 -4.41 -1.63 -3.07
C PRO A 51 -4.07 -0.15 -2.90
N HIS A 52 -2.99 0.18 -2.19
CA HIS A 52 -2.54 1.56 -2.02
C HIS A 52 -2.11 2.18 -3.35
N CYS A 53 -1.35 1.44 -4.17
CA CYS A 53 -1.00 1.87 -5.52
C CYS A 53 -2.23 2.13 -6.39
N VAL A 54 -3.22 1.22 -6.36
CA VAL A 54 -4.49 1.38 -7.10
C VAL A 54 -5.24 2.62 -6.65
N PHE A 55 -5.31 2.86 -5.33
CA PHE A 55 -5.93 4.05 -4.76
C PHE A 55 -5.27 5.34 -5.23
N VAL A 56 -3.95 5.44 -5.11
CA VAL A 56 -3.17 6.62 -5.55
C VAL A 56 -3.38 6.86 -7.05
N TYR A 57 -3.32 5.81 -7.88
CA TYR A 57 -3.59 5.92 -9.30
C TYR A 57 -5.02 6.45 -9.58
N TRP A 58 -6.03 5.87 -8.92
CA TRP A 58 -7.43 6.23 -9.12
C TRP A 58 -7.73 7.69 -8.72
N VAL A 59 -7.21 8.12 -7.58
CA VAL A 59 -7.43 9.47 -7.03
C VAL A 59 -6.73 10.53 -7.89
N PHE A 60 -5.45 10.33 -8.25
CA PHE A 60 -4.69 11.36 -8.94
C PHE A 60 -4.83 11.35 -10.46
N PHE A 61 -5.02 10.20 -11.10
CA PHE A 61 -5.07 10.12 -12.57
C PHE A 61 -6.48 10.05 -13.14
N ARG A 62 -7.40 9.32 -12.48
CA ARG A 62 -8.77 9.14 -13.00
C ARG A 62 -9.74 10.21 -12.49
N THR A 63 -9.60 10.63 -11.23
CA THR A 63 -10.55 11.53 -10.56
C THR A 63 -10.22 13.01 -10.73
N ALA A 64 -8.96 13.39 -10.99
CA ALA A 64 -8.56 14.79 -11.14
C ALA A 64 -9.28 15.57 -12.28
N LYS A 65 -9.99 14.87 -13.17
CA LYS A 65 -10.85 15.47 -14.22
C LYS A 65 -12.29 15.75 -13.78
N ASN A 66 -12.77 15.20 -12.65
CA ASN A 66 -14.18 15.24 -12.28
C ASN A 66 -14.41 16.12 -11.03
N GLN A 67 -15.42 16.98 -11.05
CA GLN A 67 -15.63 18.02 -10.02
C GLN A 67 -16.17 17.47 -8.68
N GLN A 68 -16.65 16.24 -8.63
CA GLN A 68 -17.17 15.59 -7.41
C GLN A 68 -16.06 14.91 -6.60
N LYS A 69 -15.26 15.72 -5.89
CA LYS A 69 -14.07 15.28 -5.14
C LYS A 69 -14.37 14.27 -4.02
N ILE A 70 -15.50 14.40 -3.32
CA ILE A 70 -15.84 13.55 -2.16
C ILE A 70 -16.30 12.16 -2.61
N THR A 71 -17.27 12.07 -3.53
CA THR A 71 -17.80 10.80 -4.03
C THR A 71 -16.72 9.93 -4.68
N ALA A 72 -15.81 10.57 -5.41
CA ALA A 72 -14.72 9.86 -6.08
C ALA A 72 -13.64 9.36 -5.10
N PHE A 73 -13.42 10.06 -3.98
CA PHE A 73 -12.56 9.58 -2.90
C PHE A 73 -13.14 8.32 -2.24
N TYR A 74 -14.42 8.33 -1.88
CA TYR A 74 -15.10 7.15 -1.30
C TYR A 74 -15.11 5.96 -2.26
N ARG A 75 -15.33 6.18 -3.55
CA ARG A 75 -15.20 5.13 -4.57
C ARG A 75 -13.77 4.58 -4.65
N GLY A 76 -12.77 5.44 -4.53
CA GLY A 76 -11.37 5.03 -4.48
C GLY A 76 -11.06 4.14 -3.27
N GLU A 77 -11.50 4.54 -2.07
CA GLU A 77 -11.35 3.72 -0.86
C GLU A 77 -12.09 2.39 -0.99
N GLY A 78 -13.31 2.38 -1.53
CA GLY A 78 -14.08 1.15 -1.78
C GLY A 78 -13.33 0.17 -2.71
N ILE A 79 -12.79 0.68 -3.82
CA ILE A 79 -12.00 -0.14 -4.77
C ILE A 79 -10.74 -0.69 -4.09
N LYS A 80 -10.05 0.13 -3.28
CA LYS A 80 -8.87 -0.30 -2.52
C LYS A 80 -9.20 -1.47 -1.60
N TRP A 81 -10.27 -1.38 -0.81
CA TRP A 81 -10.69 -2.46 0.07
C TRP A 81 -11.06 -3.73 -0.70
N LEU A 82 -11.78 -3.60 -1.82
CA LEU A 82 -12.14 -4.73 -2.67
C LEU A 82 -10.89 -5.44 -3.22
N VAL A 83 -9.92 -4.68 -3.74
CA VAL A 83 -8.65 -5.22 -4.23
C VAL A 83 -7.86 -5.90 -3.11
N ALA A 84 -7.85 -5.33 -1.91
CA ALA A 84 -7.19 -5.93 -0.74
C ALA A 84 -7.81 -7.29 -0.37
N ILE A 85 -9.14 -7.37 -0.29
CA ILE A 85 -9.86 -8.61 0.02
C ILE A 85 -9.55 -9.69 -1.00
N ILE A 86 -9.59 -9.36 -2.29
CA ILE A 86 -9.26 -10.31 -3.37
C ILE A 86 -7.82 -10.80 -3.22
N LEU A 87 -6.85 -9.91 -3.00
CA LEU A 87 -5.44 -10.28 -2.85
C LEU A 87 -5.20 -11.18 -1.64
N ILE A 88 -5.84 -10.91 -0.50
CA ILE A 88 -5.76 -11.75 0.69
C ILE A 88 -6.35 -13.13 0.40
N ALA A 89 -7.54 -13.20 -0.21
CA ALA A 89 -8.17 -14.47 -0.57
C ALA A 89 -7.31 -15.29 -1.55
N LEU A 90 -6.77 -14.65 -2.60
CA LEU A 90 -5.85 -15.27 -3.54
C LEU A 90 -4.58 -15.78 -2.84
N SER A 91 -4.06 -15.05 -1.86
CA SER A 91 -2.86 -15.45 -1.11
C SER A 91 -3.09 -16.76 -0.36
N PHE A 92 -4.27 -16.97 0.23
CA PHE A 92 -4.61 -18.23 0.90
C PHE A 92 -4.80 -19.40 -0.07
N ILE A 93 -5.27 -19.13 -1.29
CA ILE A 93 -5.51 -20.17 -2.30
C ILE A 93 -4.21 -20.60 -2.97
N PHE A 94 -3.35 -19.64 -3.34
CA PHE A 94 -2.20 -19.89 -4.21
C PHE A 94 -0.89 -20.15 -3.47
N ILE A 95 -0.77 -19.78 -2.19
CA ILE A 95 0.46 -19.98 -1.42
C ILE A 95 0.29 -21.18 -0.49
N PRO A 96 0.85 -22.36 -0.83
CA PRO A 96 0.84 -23.50 0.07
C PRO A 96 1.69 -23.21 1.32
N HIS A 97 1.25 -23.72 2.47
CA HIS A 97 1.91 -23.55 3.77
C HIS A 97 2.14 -22.08 4.19
N LEU A 98 1.22 -21.19 3.80
CA LEU A 98 1.27 -19.78 4.19
C LEU A 98 1.29 -19.64 5.73
N LYS A 99 2.34 -19.02 6.26
CA LYS A 99 2.46 -18.69 7.68
C LYS A 99 1.65 -17.43 7.98
N LEU A 100 0.42 -17.63 8.44
CA LEU A 100 -0.55 -16.57 8.74
C LEU A 100 0.04 -15.42 9.57
N LEU A 101 0.79 -15.74 10.61
CA LEU A 101 1.37 -14.74 11.51
C LEU A 101 2.30 -13.78 10.75
N PHE A 102 3.24 -14.31 9.95
CA PHE A 102 4.16 -13.48 9.17
C PHE A 102 3.47 -12.73 8.04
N PHE A 103 2.47 -13.35 7.42
CA PHE A 103 1.61 -12.69 6.43
C PHE A 103 0.94 -11.45 7.03
N PHE A 104 0.27 -11.57 8.17
CA PHE A 104 -0.42 -10.44 8.79
C PHE A 104 0.55 -9.39 9.36
N ILE A 105 1.73 -9.77 9.85
CA ILE A 105 2.76 -8.79 10.23
C ILE A 105 3.14 -7.93 9.02
N GLY A 106 3.46 -8.56 7.87
CA GLY A 106 3.79 -7.82 6.65
C GLY A 106 2.65 -6.94 6.17
N TYR A 107 1.42 -7.46 6.20
CA TYR A 107 0.22 -6.72 5.83
C TYR A 107 -0.01 -5.48 6.70
N ILE A 108 -0.01 -5.64 8.03
CA ILE A 108 -0.28 -4.56 8.99
C ILE A 108 0.83 -3.51 8.94
N LEU A 109 2.09 -3.92 8.81
CA LEU A 109 3.22 -3.01 8.72
C LEU A 109 3.05 -2.06 7.52
N VAL A 110 2.80 -2.62 6.33
CA VAL A 110 2.60 -1.82 5.12
C VAL A 110 1.31 -1.01 5.18
N LEU A 111 0.24 -1.57 5.73
CA LEU A 111 -1.02 -0.85 5.94
C LEU A 111 -0.81 0.39 6.83
N GLY A 112 0.00 0.27 7.89
CA GLY A 112 0.38 1.39 8.73
C GLY A 112 1.19 2.45 7.96
N LEU A 113 2.14 2.03 7.13
CA LEU A 113 2.93 2.95 6.29
C LEU A 113 2.06 3.73 5.30
N ASN A 114 1.09 3.07 4.67
CA ASN A 114 0.13 3.69 3.75
C ASN A 114 -0.62 4.87 4.38
N ILE A 115 -0.77 4.88 5.72
CA ILE A 115 -1.41 5.95 6.49
C ILE A 115 -0.38 6.98 6.95
N VAL A 116 0.72 6.51 7.54
CA VAL A 116 1.70 7.37 8.23
C VAL A 116 2.55 8.17 7.23
N LEU A 117 3.00 7.58 6.12
CA LEU A 117 3.93 8.24 5.20
C LEU A 117 3.31 9.47 4.51
N PRO A 118 2.08 9.44 3.98
CA PRO A 118 1.46 10.63 3.43
C PRO A 118 1.28 11.75 4.47
N ILE A 119 0.95 11.40 5.72
CA ILE A 119 0.76 12.37 6.82
C ILE A 119 2.10 13.00 7.21
N ALA A 120 3.14 12.19 7.38
CA ALA A 120 4.48 12.64 7.75
C ALA A 120 5.10 13.54 6.67
N LEU A 121 4.97 13.16 5.40
CA LEU A 121 5.48 13.94 4.26
C LEU A 121 4.68 15.24 4.03
N ASN A 122 3.40 15.27 4.43
CA ASN A 122 2.61 16.50 4.38
C ASN A 122 3.06 17.52 5.45
N ARG A 123 3.43 17.06 6.66
CA ARG A 123 3.94 17.93 7.72
C ARG A 123 5.28 18.60 7.39
N GLN A 124 6.09 18.00 6.52
CA GLN A 124 7.36 18.60 6.07
C GLN A 124 7.21 19.64 4.96
N ALA A 125 5.99 19.84 4.43
CA ALA A 125 5.71 20.77 3.34
C ALA A 125 5.00 22.06 3.78
N VAL A 126 4.80 22.24 5.10
CA VAL A 126 4.31 23.45 5.77
C VAL A 126 5.50 24.11 6.46
#